data_AF-A0A959C6C5-F1
#
_entry.id   AF-A0A959C6C5-F1
#
_cell.length_a   1.000
_cell.length_b   1.000
_cell.length_c   1.000
_cell.angle_alpha   90.00
_cell.angle_beta   90.00
_cell.angle_gamma   90.00
#
_symmetry.space_group_name_H-M   'P 1'
#
loop_
_entity.id
_entity.type
_entity.pdbx_description
1 polymer ?
#
loop_
_entity_poly.entity_id
_entity_poly.type
_entity_poly.pdbx_seq_one_letter_code
_entity_poly.pdbx_strand_id
1 'polypeptide(L)'
;MANFFAELLGTALLILLGNGVVAGVVLKGTKNENSGWIVITVGWALAVTFAVYAVGGVSGAHINPAVTIALATMGLFEWTQVPVYIAGQMSGAMLGAALVWMHYLPHWDRTPDPEAKLAVFCTAPAVRHT
;
A
#
# COMPACT_ATOMS: atom_id res chain seq x y z
N MET A 1 -11.88 18.69 -0.37
CA MET A 1 -11.40 18.36 0.99
C MET A 1 -11.77 16.94 1.37
N ALA A 2 -13.06 16.55 1.41
CA ALA A 2 -13.47 15.18 1.75
C ALA A 2 -12.77 14.10 0.89
N ASN A 3 -12.71 14.28 -0.43
CA ASN A 3 -12.05 13.33 -1.35
C ASN A 3 -10.56 13.16 -1.06
N PHE A 4 -9.85 14.25 -0.74
CA PHE A 4 -8.43 14.18 -0.38
C PHE A 4 -8.21 13.30 0.86
N PHE A 5 -8.99 13.52 1.93
CA PHE A 5 -8.87 12.76 3.17
C PHE A 5 -9.31 11.30 3.00
N ALA A 6 -10.33 11.05 2.18
CA ALA A 6 -10.76 9.70 1.82
C ALA A 6 -9.66 8.94 1.07
N GLU A 7 -9.04 9.55 0.06
CA GLU A 7 -7.92 8.95 -0.68
C GLU A 7 -6.68 8.76 0.20
N LEU A 8 -6.39 9.71 1.10
CA LEU A 8 -5.31 9.60 2.08
C LEU A 8 -5.55 8.43 3.04
N LEU A 9 -6.72 8.37 3.68
CA LEU A 9 -7.04 7.32 4.64
C LEU A 9 -7.10 5.94 3.98
N GLY A 10 -7.76 5.85 2.82
CA GLY A 10 -7.89 4.61 2.06
C GLY A 10 -6.51 4.08 1.63
N THR A 11 -5.65 4.95 1.09
CA THR A 11 -4.30 4.55 0.67
C THR A 11 -3.41 4.22 1.87
N ALA A 12 -3.54 4.94 2.99
CA ALA A 12 -2.83 4.62 4.22
C ALA A 12 -3.21 3.24 4.77
N LEU A 13 -4.50 2.90 4.76
CA LEU A 13 -4.99 1.57 5.16
C LEU A 13 -4.49 0.48 4.20
N LEU A 14 -4.58 0.73 2.89
CA LEU A 14 -4.08 -0.18 1.86
C LEU A 14 -2.60 -0.52 2.09
N ILE A 15 -1.75 0.50 2.24
CA ILE A 15 -0.31 0.31 2.43
C ILE A 15 0.01 -0.26 3.80
N LEU A 16 -0.65 0.19 4.87
CA LEU A 16 -0.43 -0.33 6.21
C LEU A 16 -0.66 -1.84 6.27
N LEU A 17 -1.77 -2.31 5.71
CA LEU A 17 -2.15 -3.72 5.75
C LEU A 17 -1.37 -4.54 4.71
N GLY A 18 -1.23 -4.04 3.48
CA GLY A 18 -0.51 -4.70 2.39
C GLY A 18 0.99 -4.84 2.68
N ASN A 19 1.68 -3.75 2.97
CA ASN A 19 3.10 -3.81 3.31
C ASN A 19 3.30 -4.46 4.69
N GLY A 20 2.33 -4.34 5.61
CA GLY A 20 2.37 -5.02 6.90
C GLY A 20 2.43 -6.54 6.77
N VAL A 21 1.63 -7.15 5.88
CA VAL A 21 1.72 -8.59 5.64
C VAL A 21 3.06 -8.99 5.02
N VAL A 22 3.61 -8.17 4.12
CA VAL A 22 4.95 -8.41 3.55
C VAL A 22 6.01 -8.37 4.65
N ALA A 23 6.04 -7.30 5.46
CA ALA A 23 6.96 -7.15 6.59
C ALA A 23 6.87 -8.32 7.56
N GLY A 24 5.65 -8.74 7.90
CA GLY A 24 5.43 -9.92 8.73
C GLY A 24 6.00 -11.20 8.13
N VAL A 25 5.94 -11.38 6.82
CA VAL A 25 6.45 -12.61 6.17
C VAL A 25 7.96 -12.59 5.96
N VAL A 26 8.56 -11.43 5.64
CA VAL A 26 9.96 -11.35 5.19
C VAL A 26 10.95 -10.92 6.28
N LEU A 27 10.51 -10.23 7.34
CA LEU A 27 11.40 -9.78 8.42
C LEU A 27 11.66 -10.88 9.45
N LYS A 28 12.88 -10.91 9.98
CA LYS A 28 13.31 -11.91 10.95
C LYS A 28 12.64 -11.74 12.32
N GLY A 29 12.24 -12.88 12.89
CA GLY A 29 11.68 -12.99 14.23
C GLY A 29 10.24 -12.49 14.37
N THR A 30 9.55 -12.20 13.27
CA THR A 30 8.10 -11.96 13.26
C THR A 30 7.36 -13.29 13.46
N LYS A 31 6.10 -13.23 13.91
CA LYS A 31 5.31 -14.45 14.16
C LYS A 31 4.89 -15.18 12.88
N ASN A 32 4.87 -14.47 11.75
CA ASN A 32 4.51 -15.01 10.43
C ASN A 32 5.72 -15.06 9.48
N GLU A 33 6.95 -15.02 10.00
CA GLU A 33 8.17 -15.20 9.21
C GLU A 33 8.09 -16.49 8.37
N ASN A 34 8.46 -16.42 7.09
CA ASN A 34 8.46 -17.55 6.16
C ASN A 34 7.09 -18.25 5.97
N SER A 35 5.97 -17.56 6.24
CA SER A 35 4.62 -18.13 6.00
C SER A 35 4.26 -18.28 4.52
N GLY A 36 5.12 -17.80 3.61
CA GLY A 36 5.01 -18.00 2.17
C GLY A 36 4.16 -16.98 1.42
N TRP A 37 4.22 -17.07 0.09
CA TRP A 37 3.63 -16.10 -0.85
C TRP A 37 2.10 -16.00 -0.76
N ILE A 38 1.42 -17.11 -0.44
CA ILE A 38 -0.06 -17.12 -0.34
C ILE A 38 -0.58 -16.20 0.77
N VAL A 39 0.17 -16.07 1.88
CA VAL A 39 -0.21 -15.15 2.97
C VAL A 39 -0.10 -13.71 2.51
N ILE A 40 0.95 -13.37 1.75
CA ILE A 40 1.14 -12.04 1.18
C ILE A 40 0.00 -11.70 0.22
N THR A 41 -0.34 -12.59 -0.72
CA THR A 41 -1.36 -12.30 -1.74
C THR A 41 -2.75 -12.18 -1.17
N VAL A 42 -3.13 -13.07 -0.24
CA VAL A 42 -4.42 -13.00 0.46
C VAL A 42 -4.47 -11.75 1.34
N GLY A 43 -3.38 -11.44 2.06
CA GLY A 43 -3.29 -10.24 2.90
C GLY A 43 -3.47 -8.95 2.08
N TRP A 44 -2.83 -8.85 0.91
CA TRP A 44 -3.02 -7.72 -0.01
C TRP A 44 -4.44 -7.63 -0.57
N ALA A 45 -5.06 -8.75 -0.95
CA ALA A 45 -6.44 -8.77 -1.43
C ALA A 45 -7.41 -8.24 -0.36
N LEU A 46 -7.22 -8.64 0.90
CA LEU A 46 -8.01 -8.14 2.03
C LEU A 46 -7.70 -6.66 2.32
N ALA A 47 -6.44 -6.23 2.23
CA ALA A 47 -6.05 -4.83 2.40
C ALA A 47 -6.78 -3.90 1.41
N VAL A 48 -6.80 -4.27 0.13
CA VAL A 48 -7.57 -3.54 -0.91
C VAL A 48 -9.05 -3.52 -0.56
N THR A 49 -9.62 -4.68 -0.21
CA THR A 49 -11.04 -4.81 0.12
C THR A 49 -11.45 -3.88 1.26
N PHE A 50 -10.69 -3.89 2.36
CA PHE A 50 -10.98 -3.05 3.53
C PHE A 50 -10.78 -1.55 3.23
N ALA A 51 -9.75 -1.18 2.48
CA ALA A 51 -9.54 0.19 2.06
C ALA A 51 -10.73 0.70 1.21
N VAL A 52 -11.19 -0.09 0.24
CA VAL A 52 -12.35 0.25 -0.60
C VAL A 52 -13.61 0.40 0.22
N TYR A 53 -13.91 -0.55 1.12
CA TYR A 53 -15.10 -0.44 1.98
C TYR A 53 -15.05 0.77 2.92
N ALA A 54 -13.86 1.16 3.39
CA ALA A 54 -13.71 2.29 4.29
C ALA A 54 -14.01 3.64 3.63
N VAL A 55 -13.66 3.83 2.36
CA VAL A 55 -13.69 5.16 1.72
C VAL A 55 -14.49 5.23 0.41
N GLY A 56 -15.00 4.09 -0.08
CA GLY A 56 -15.70 3.98 -1.36
C GLY A 56 -16.95 4.85 -1.46
N GLY A 57 -17.70 5.00 -0.36
CA GLY A 57 -18.87 5.89 -0.30
C GLY A 57 -18.55 7.38 -0.30
N VAL A 58 -17.27 7.77 -0.24
CA VAL A 58 -16.83 9.18 -0.18
C VAL A 58 -16.12 9.59 -1.46
N SER A 59 -15.01 8.92 -1.82
CA SER A 59 -14.20 9.30 -2.98
C SER A 59 -14.41 8.40 -4.21
N GLY A 60 -15.19 7.33 -4.09
CA GLY A 60 -15.18 6.23 -5.07
C GLY A 60 -14.02 5.24 -4.88
N ALA A 61 -13.18 5.46 -3.85
CA ALA A 61 -12.02 4.64 -3.51
C ALA A 61 -11.10 4.35 -4.70
N HIS A 62 -10.54 5.41 -5.32
CA HIS A 62 -9.55 5.18 -6.36
C HIS A 62 -8.30 4.54 -5.76
N ILE A 63 -7.82 5.10 -4.64
CA ILE A 63 -6.69 4.67 -3.80
C ILE A 63 -5.43 4.28 -4.60
N ASN A 64 -5.31 4.81 -5.81
CA ASN A 64 -4.34 4.43 -6.82
C ASN A 64 -4.28 5.51 -7.92
N PRO A 65 -3.10 6.11 -8.16
CA PRO A 65 -2.93 7.10 -9.22
C PRO A 65 -3.28 6.57 -10.61
N ALA A 66 -2.97 5.31 -10.92
CA ALA A 66 -3.26 4.69 -12.21
C ALA A 66 -4.77 4.55 -12.45
N VAL A 67 -5.54 4.17 -11.42
CA VAL A 67 -7.01 4.10 -11.50
C VAL A 67 -7.58 5.50 -11.73
N THR A 68 -7.08 6.50 -10.99
CA THR A 68 -7.51 7.89 -11.11
C THR A 68 -7.29 8.43 -12.52
N ILE A 69 -6.10 8.21 -13.09
CA ILE A 69 -5.75 8.63 -14.44
C ILE A 69 -6.60 7.88 -15.46
N ALA A 70 -6.77 6.56 -15.32
CA ALA A 70 -7.57 5.75 -16.23
C ALA A 70 -9.01 6.26 -16.31
N LEU A 71 -9.66 6.49 -15.16
CA LEU A 71 -11.03 7.03 -15.11
C LEU A 71 -11.13 8.41 -15.76
N ALA A 72 -10.14 9.29 -15.54
CA ALA A 72 -10.10 10.60 -16.17
C ALA A 72 -9.93 10.52 -17.69
N THR A 73 -9.07 9.63 -18.18
CA THR A 73 -8.88 9.41 -19.63
C THR A 73 -10.11 8.85 -20.32
N MET A 74 -10.94 8.07 -19.61
CA MET A 74 -12.20 7.53 -20.12
C MET A 74 -13.37 8.53 -20.03
N GLY A 75 -13.16 9.74 -19.50
CA GLY A 75 -14.22 10.72 -19.29
C GLY A 75 -15.17 10.37 -18.14
N LEU A 76 -14.78 9.43 -17.27
CA LEU A 76 -15.55 8.99 -16.10
C LEU A 76 -15.19 9.75 -14.83
N PHE A 77 -14.18 10.62 -14.88
CA PHE A 77 -13.70 11.41 -13.76
C PHE A 77 -13.14 12.77 -14.21
N GLU A 78 -13.34 13.82 -13.42
CA GLU A 78 -12.89 15.17 -13.78
C GLU A 78 -11.38 15.32 -13.65
N TRP A 79 -10.71 15.76 -14.72
CA TRP A 79 -9.26 16.01 -14.74
C TRP A 79 -8.79 17.00 -13.67
N THR A 80 -9.63 17.97 -13.30
CA THR A 80 -9.34 18.96 -12.26
C THR A 80 -9.20 18.34 -10.86
N GLN A 81 -9.81 17.17 -10.63
CA GLN A 81 -9.74 16.45 -9.36
C GLN A 81 -8.52 15.50 -9.27
N VAL A 82 -7.90 15.15 -10.41
CA VAL A 82 -6.78 14.20 -10.47
C VAL A 82 -5.62 14.58 -9.56
N PRO A 83 -5.12 15.85 -9.54
CA PRO A 83 -4.02 16.22 -8.65
C PRO A 83 -4.38 16.09 -7.16
N VAL A 84 -5.63 16.35 -6.79
CA VAL A 84 -6.11 16.22 -5.41
C VAL A 84 -6.12 14.77 -4.96
N TYR A 85 -6.57 13.87 -5.82
CA TYR A 85 -6.58 12.42 -5.55
C TYR A 85 -5.17 11.87 -5.44
N ILE A 86 -4.28 12.19 -6.39
CA ILE A 86 -2.89 11.74 -6.37
C ILE A 86 -2.16 12.28 -5.14
N ALA A 87 -2.35 13.55 -4.77
CA ALA A 87 -1.76 14.12 -3.56
C ALA A 87 -2.23 13.38 -2.29
N GLY A 88 -3.52 13.07 -2.20
CA GLY A 88 -4.09 12.26 -1.12
C GLY A 88 -3.47 10.86 -1.07
N GLN A 89 -3.45 10.17 -2.21
CA GLN A 89 -2.89 8.82 -2.35
C GLN A 89 -1.42 8.76 -1.96
N MET A 90 -0.59 9.67 -2.46
CA MET A 90 0.84 9.71 -2.16
C MET A 90 1.09 10.00 -0.67
N SER A 91 0.35 10.95 -0.09
CA SER A 91 0.43 11.26 1.34
C SER A 91 -0.01 10.06 2.20
N GLY A 92 -1.08 9.39 1.79
CA GLY A 92 -1.59 8.18 2.44
C GLY A 92 -0.59 7.04 2.37
N ALA A 93 0.03 6.81 1.20
CA ALA A 93 1.03 5.77 1.03
C ALA A 93 2.27 6.01 1.91
N MET A 94 2.75 7.26 1.99
CA MET A 94 3.85 7.63 2.89
C MET A 94 3.48 7.40 4.36
N LEU A 95 2.27 7.77 4.77
CA LEU A 95 1.77 7.54 6.13
C LEU A 95 1.67 6.04 6.45
N GLY A 96 1.07 5.25 5.57
CA GLY A 96 0.96 3.79 5.73
C GLY A 96 2.33 3.12 5.83
N ALA A 97 3.27 3.52 4.98
CA ALA A 97 4.64 3.00 5.01
C ALA A 97 5.38 3.36 6.31
N ALA A 98 5.24 4.60 6.79
CA ALA A 98 5.81 5.02 8.07
C ALA A 98 5.23 4.22 9.25
N LEU A 99 3.92 3.95 9.24
CA LEU A 99 3.27 3.13 10.24
C LEU A 99 3.77 1.68 10.22
N VAL A 100 3.98 1.08 9.05
CA VAL A 100 4.60 -0.26 8.92
C VAL A 100 6.01 -0.25 9.48
N TRP A 101 6.80 0.77 9.14
CA TRP A 101 8.15 0.92 9.67
C TRP A 101 8.17 0.99 11.21
N MET A 102 7.27 1.79 11.80
CA MET A 102 7.14 1.87 13.26
C MET A 102 6.63 0.57 13.89
N HIS A 103 5.67 -0.12 13.28
CA HIS A 103 5.11 -1.36 13.81
C HIS A 103 6.15 -2.48 13.92
N TYR A 104 7.05 -2.56 12.94
CA TYR A 104 8.10 -3.57 12.88
C TYR A 104 9.46 -3.09 13.40
N LEU A 105 9.51 -1.99 14.17
CA LEU A 105 10.75 -1.31 14.55
C LEU A 105 11.88 -2.25 15.05
N PRO A 106 11.61 -3.20 15.97
CA PRO A 106 12.66 -4.11 16.47
C PRO A 106 13.13 -5.16 15.47
N HIS A 107 12.35 -5.43 14.42
CA HIS A 107 12.65 -6.46 13.42
C HIS A 107 13.62 -5.99 12.34
N TRP A 108 13.76 -4.66 12.15
CA TRP A 108 14.72 -4.10 11.20
C TRP A 108 16.16 -4.42 11.60
N ASP A 109 16.51 -4.32 12.87
CA ASP A 109 17.86 -4.64 13.37
C ASP A 109 18.15 -6.15 13.31
N ARG A 110 17.10 -6.96 13.47
CA ARG A 110 17.20 -8.43 13.41
C ARG A 110 17.31 -8.98 11.99
N THR A 111 16.95 -8.18 10.98
CA THR A 111 16.94 -8.59 9.58
C THR A 111 18.18 -7.99 8.90
N PRO A 112 19.26 -8.74 8.64
CA PRO A 112 20.45 -8.17 8.01
C PRO A 112 20.26 -7.93 6.51
N ASP A 113 19.40 -8.72 5.86
CA ASP A 113 19.19 -8.69 4.40
C ASP A 113 18.53 -7.37 3.94
N PRO A 114 19.24 -6.54 3.16
CA PRO A 114 18.68 -5.29 2.61
C PRO A 114 17.57 -5.53 1.59
N GLU A 115 17.59 -6.64 0.83
CA GLU A 115 16.56 -6.93 -0.16
C GLU A 115 15.24 -7.29 0.52
N ALA A 116 15.26 -8.10 1.59
CA ALA A 116 14.08 -8.36 2.41
C ALA A 116 13.48 -7.08 3.01
N LYS A 117 14.31 -6.14 3.48
CA LYS A 117 13.82 -4.83 3.98
C LYS A 117 13.17 -4.00 2.89
N LEU A 118 13.81 -3.94 1.72
CA LEU A 118 13.33 -3.16 0.58
C LEU A 118 12.02 -3.74 0.03
N ALA A 119 11.89 -5.07 0.00
CA ALA A 119 10.71 -5.78 -0.48
C ALA A 119 9.43 -5.41 0.29
N VAL A 120 9.54 -4.94 1.53
CA VAL A 120 8.39 -4.43 2.30
C VAL A 120 7.75 -3.21 1.63
N PHE A 121 8.53 -2.38 0.94
CA PHE A 121 8.07 -1.06 0.48
C PHE A 121 7.98 -0.93 -1.03
N CYS A 122 8.67 -1.78 -1.80
CA CYS A 122 8.59 -1.77 -3.25
C CYS A 122 8.79 -3.16 -3.84
N THR A 123 8.39 -3.31 -5.11
CA THR A 123 8.54 -4.55 -5.87
C THR A 123 9.79 -4.53 -6.75
N ALA A 124 10.41 -5.69 -6.95
CA ALA A 124 11.55 -5.88 -7.82
C ALA A 124 11.39 -7.19 -8.63
N PRO A 125 11.93 -7.29 -9.84
CA PRO A 125 11.86 -8.51 -10.63
C PRO A 125 12.76 -9.60 -10.04
N ALA A 126 12.35 -10.86 -10.14
CA ALA A 126 13.15 -12.01 -9.69
C ALA A 126 14.43 -12.20 -10.52
N VAL A 127 14.43 -11.78 -11.79
CA VAL A 127 15.59 -11.78 -12.69
C VAL A 127 15.76 -10.37 -13.24
N ARG A 128 16.93 -9.75 -13.04
CA ARG A 128 17.16 -8.33 -13.37
C ARG A 128 17.41 -8.07 -14.86
N HIS A 129 18.03 -9.02 -15.56
CA HIS A 129 18.40 -8.91 -16.97
C HIS A 129 18.23 -10.26 -17.67
N THR A 130 17.81 -10.24 -18.94
CA THR A 130 17.73 -11.39 -19.85
C THR A 130 18.91 -11.42 -20.81
#